data_AF-A0A972CJG7-F1
#
_entry.id   AF-A0A972CJG7-F1
#
_cell.length_a   1.000
_cell.length_b   1.000
_cell.length_c   1.000
_cell.angle_alpha   90.00
_cell.angle_beta   90.00
_cell.angle_gamma   90.00
#
_symmetry.space_group_name_H-M   'P 1'
#
loop_
_entity.id
_entity.type
_entity.pdbx_description
1 polymer ?
#
loop_
_entity_poly.entity_id
_entity_poly.type
_entity_poly.pdbx_seq_one_letter_code
_entity_poly.pdbx_strand_id
1 'polypeptide(L)'
;MKKISVGIDIGSVASKAAAYDGQEIIALAMRPTGWSPREVGQELLDEILEKTGLEREQIHAIVGTGYGRVSLPFVDKRITEISCHGRGAFYLDKSIRTVIDIGGQDSKIIKINEKGQVLDFLMNDKCAAGTGRFLQVMANALEVDVSELSNLARGSQAAKISSMCTVFAESEVVSLIGEGTDKSSIAHGLLNSVAEKIYALAGRLGVEGQVYFSGGVSKSELLREILEEKLKKEILHSQDSQYVGAIGGAVLGYK
;
A
#
# COMPACT_ATOMS: atom_id res chain seq x y z
N MET A 1 -19.50 3.71 28.30
CA MET A 1 -18.26 4.28 27.73
C MET A 1 -18.22 3.90 26.26
N LYS A 2 -18.07 4.85 25.34
CA LYS A 2 -17.81 4.52 23.93
C LYS A 2 -16.50 3.76 23.88
N LYS A 3 -16.54 2.52 23.38
CA LYS A 3 -15.36 1.68 23.22
C LYS A 3 -14.94 1.72 21.77
N ILE A 4 -13.65 1.89 21.51
CA ILE A 4 -13.07 1.89 20.17
C ILE A 4 -12.19 0.68 19.97
N SER A 5 -11.92 0.31 18.72
CA SER A 5 -10.85 -0.60 18.35
C SER A 5 -9.79 0.14 17.55
N VAL A 6 -8.53 -0.18 17.79
CA VAL A 6 -7.40 0.43 17.08
C VAL A 6 -6.69 -0.63 16.23
N GLY A 7 -6.43 -0.33 14.96
CA GLY A 7 -5.56 -1.12 14.11
C GLY A 7 -4.24 -0.40 13.90
N ILE A 8 -3.11 -1.11 14.06
CA ILE A 8 -1.76 -0.59 13.87
C ILE A 8 -1.06 -1.46 12.83
N ASP A 9 -0.84 -0.91 11.64
CA ASP A 9 -0.14 -1.54 10.53
C ASP A 9 1.32 -1.07 10.47
N ILE A 10 2.25 -1.94 10.85
CA ILE A 10 3.68 -1.67 10.80
C ILE A 10 4.28 -2.19 9.50
N GLY A 11 4.29 -1.32 8.48
CA GLY A 11 4.91 -1.60 7.18
C GLY A 11 6.43 -1.41 7.18
N SER A 12 7.08 -1.72 6.06
CA SER A 12 8.54 -1.58 5.92
C SER A 12 9.04 -0.13 5.79
N VAL A 13 8.20 0.77 5.26
CA VAL A 13 8.55 2.18 5.01
C VAL A 13 7.71 3.12 5.88
N ALA A 14 6.42 2.86 5.98
CA ALA A 14 5.50 3.65 6.79
C ALA A 14 4.61 2.75 7.66
N SER A 15 4.41 3.19 8.88
CA SER A 15 3.50 2.64 9.87
C SER A 15 2.24 3.50 9.94
N LYS A 16 1.08 2.86 10.11
CA LYS A 16 -0.24 3.49 10.03
C LYS A 16 -1.10 3.01 11.18
N ALA A 17 -1.94 3.89 11.71
CA ALA A 17 -2.96 3.53 12.69
C ALA A 17 -4.33 4.08 12.31
N ALA A 18 -5.37 3.37 12.73
CA ALA A 18 -6.76 3.76 12.54
C ALA A 18 -7.56 3.41 13.80
N ALA A 19 -8.48 4.31 14.20
CA ALA A 19 -9.45 4.06 15.27
C ALA A 19 -10.86 3.92 14.69
N TYR A 20 -11.57 2.89 15.13
CA TYR A 20 -12.94 2.59 14.71
C TYR A 20 -13.86 2.51 15.92
N ASP A 21 -15.01 3.17 15.88
CA ASP A 21 -15.95 3.24 17.00
C ASP A 21 -17.13 2.25 16.92
N GLY A 22 -17.16 1.44 15.86
CA GLY A 22 -18.26 0.52 15.55
C GLY A 22 -19.18 1.01 14.43
N GLN A 23 -19.03 2.28 14.01
CA GLN A 23 -19.78 2.88 12.92
C GLN A 23 -18.82 3.41 11.86
N GLU A 24 -17.85 4.23 12.26
CA GLU A 24 -16.94 4.91 11.34
C GLU A 24 -15.48 4.98 11.84
N ILE A 25 -14.57 5.33 10.94
CA ILE A 25 -13.17 5.61 11.29
C ILE A 25 -13.09 7.02 11.84
N ILE A 26 -12.76 7.15 13.12
CA ILE A 26 -12.77 8.42 13.84
C ILE A 26 -11.39 9.09 13.95
N ALA A 27 -10.32 8.35 13.69
CA ALA A 27 -8.96 8.88 13.65
C ALA A 27 -8.04 8.03 12.78
N LEU A 28 -7.10 8.69 12.11
CA LEU A 28 -6.02 8.11 11.33
C LEU A 28 -4.68 8.76 11.73
N ALA A 29 -3.61 7.98 11.75
CA ALA A 29 -2.25 8.46 12.02
C ALA A 29 -1.25 7.69 11.15
N MET A 30 -0.19 8.37 10.69
CA MET A 30 0.86 7.76 9.87
C MET A 30 2.21 8.33 10.26
N ARG A 31 3.20 7.45 10.36
CA ARG A 31 4.60 7.81 10.62
C ARG A 31 5.54 6.97 9.76
N PRO A 32 6.71 7.48 9.37
CA PRO A 32 7.79 6.64 8.85
C PRO A 32 8.08 5.51 9.85
N THR A 33 8.27 4.27 9.39
CA THR A 33 8.51 3.13 10.29
C THR A 33 9.80 3.30 11.08
N GLY A 34 10.83 3.88 10.45
CA GLY A 34 12.14 4.08 11.08
C GLY A 34 12.82 2.76 11.46
N TRP A 35 13.66 2.82 12.49
CA TRP A 35 14.47 1.68 12.95
C TRP A 35 13.76 0.81 13.99
N SER A 36 12.80 1.37 14.75
CA SER A 36 12.12 0.71 15.87
C SER A 36 10.61 0.56 15.61
N PRO A 37 10.17 -0.60 15.07
CA PRO A 37 8.75 -0.97 14.95
C PRO A 37 7.96 -0.83 16.25
N ARG A 38 8.61 -1.01 17.39
CA ARG A 38 7.97 -0.94 18.71
C ARG A 38 7.68 0.51 19.11
N GLU A 39 8.67 1.40 18.98
CA GLU A 39 8.52 2.82 19.32
C GLU A 39 7.47 3.47 18.42
N VAL A 40 7.59 3.32 17.09
CA VAL A 40 6.62 3.91 16.17
C VAL A 40 5.20 3.37 16.40
N GLY A 41 5.06 2.11 16.79
CA GLY A 41 3.76 1.55 17.15
C GLY A 41 3.15 2.21 18.38
N GLN A 42 3.97 2.50 19.40
CA GLN A 42 3.52 3.21 20.60
C GLN A 42 3.17 4.67 20.30
N GLU A 43 4.04 5.37 19.55
CA GLU A 43 3.79 6.76 19.12
C GLU A 43 2.48 6.89 18.32
N LEU A 44 2.21 5.93 17.42
CA LEU A 44 0.96 5.91 16.66
C LEU A 44 -0.27 5.70 17.56
N LEU A 45 -0.14 4.87 18.60
CA LEU A 45 -1.23 4.68 19.55
C LEU A 45 -1.48 5.96 20.36
N ASP A 46 -0.42 6.61 20.83
CA ASP A 46 -0.51 7.86 21.58
C ASP A 46 -1.14 8.97 20.73
N GLU A 47 -0.75 9.08 19.45
CA GLU A 47 -1.34 10.03 18.49
C GLU A 47 -2.82 9.76 18.23
N ILE A 48 -3.25 8.49 18.20
CA ILE A 48 -4.67 8.13 18.08
C ILE A 48 -5.44 8.54 19.35
N LEU A 49 -4.89 8.31 20.54
CA LEU A 49 -5.52 8.73 21.81
C LEU A 49 -5.64 10.25 21.88
N GLU A 50 -4.60 10.99 21.50
CA GLU A 50 -4.60 12.45 21.43
C GLU A 50 -5.69 12.97 20.46
N LYS A 51 -5.72 12.44 19.23
CA LYS A 51 -6.71 12.85 18.22
C LYS A 51 -8.16 12.56 18.62
N THR A 52 -8.38 11.48 19.37
CA THR A 52 -9.73 11.08 19.79
C THR A 52 -10.15 11.66 21.14
N GLY A 53 -9.21 12.17 21.95
CA GLY A 53 -9.44 12.60 23.33
C GLY A 53 -9.90 11.46 24.24
N LEU A 54 -9.57 10.21 23.89
CA LEU A 54 -9.95 9.02 24.64
C LEU A 54 -8.78 8.52 25.50
N GLU A 55 -9.12 7.84 26.59
CA GLU A 55 -8.15 7.16 27.45
C GLU A 55 -7.95 5.70 27.00
N ARG A 56 -6.81 5.11 27.39
CA ARG A 56 -6.45 3.74 26.98
C ARG A 56 -7.47 2.70 27.42
N GLU A 57 -8.12 2.89 28.57
CA GLU A 57 -9.16 2.01 29.12
C GLU A 57 -10.44 1.98 28.27
N GLN A 58 -10.58 2.95 27.35
CA GLN A 58 -11.69 3.02 26.39
C GLN A 58 -11.39 2.27 25.09
N ILE A 59 -10.19 1.70 24.94
CA ILE A 59 -9.88 0.81 23.83
C ILE A 59 -10.38 -0.60 24.17
N HIS A 60 -11.29 -1.12 23.35
CA HIS A 60 -11.76 -2.49 23.41
C HIS A 60 -10.70 -3.50 22.96
N ALA A 61 -10.01 -3.20 21.87
CA ALA A 61 -9.00 -4.07 21.29
C ALA A 61 -8.01 -3.28 20.42
N ILE A 62 -6.75 -3.69 20.46
CA ILE A 62 -5.67 -3.24 19.58
C ILE A 62 -5.22 -4.40 18.70
N VAL A 63 -5.28 -4.21 17.39
CA VAL A 63 -4.83 -5.18 16.39
C VAL A 63 -3.53 -4.72 15.75
N GLY A 64 -2.48 -5.51 15.92
CA GLY A 64 -1.22 -5.34 15.20
C GLY A 64 -1.23 -6.07 13.85
N THR A 65 -0.80 -5.39 12.79
CA THR A 65 -0.64 -5.95 11.44
C THR A 65 0.60 -5.41 10.73
N GLY A 66 0.82 -5.80 9.47
CA GLY A 66 2.05 -5.53 8.73
C GLY A 66 3.23 -6.41 9.17
N TYR A 67 4.38 -6.20 8.54
CA TYR A 67 5.62 -6.92 8.82
C TYR A 67 6.06 -6.82 10.28
N GLY A 68 5.96 -5.63 10.88
CA GLY A 68 6.42 -5.36 12.25
C GLY A 68 5.46 -5.80 13.36
N ARG A 69 4.29 -6.39 13.05
CA ARG A 69 3.27 -6.76 14.05
C ARG A 69 3.76 -7.62 15.22
N VAL A 70 4.79 -8.44 14.97
CA VAL A 70 5.36 -9.36 15.98
C VAL A 70 6.14 -8.59 17.06
N SER A 71 6.60 -7.38 16.74
CA SER A 71 7.42 -6.54 17.61
C SER A 71 6.59 -5.69 18.58
N LEU A 72 5.27 -5.63 18.41
CA LEU A 72 4.35 -4.85 19.24
C LEU A 72 3.93 -5.67 20.48
N PRO A 73 4.36 -5.28 21.70
CA PRO A 73 4.07 -6.03 22.92
C PRO A 73 2.68 -5.75 23.48
N PHE A 74 2.04 -4.66 23.07
CA PHE A 74 0.84 -4.10 23.68
C PHE A 74 -0.45 -4.36 22.87
N VAL A 75 -0.37 -5.16 21.80
CA VAL A 75 -1.52 -5.49 20.95
C VAL A 75 -2.23 -6.73 21.49
N ASP A 76 -3.56 -6.72 21.47
CA ASP A 76 -4.40 -7.83 21.92
C ASP A 76 -4.45 -8.96 20.88
N LYS A 77 -4.45 -8.59 19.60
CA LYS A 77 -4.51 -9.54 18.47
C LYS A 77 -3.44 -9.19 17.44
N ARG A 78 -2.85 -10.22 16.83
CA ARG A 78 -1.94 -10.08 15.66
C ARG A 78 -2.62 -10.70 14.46
N ILE A 79 -2.89 -9.89 13.44
CA ILE A 79 -3.60 -10.34 12.23
C ILE A 79 -2.72 -10.04 11.01
N THR A 80 -2.70 -10.97 10.06
CA THR A 80 -1.93 -10.81 8.81
C THR A 80 -2.39 -9.57 8.05
N GLU A 81 -1.46 -8.86 7.42
CA GLU A 81 -1.79 -7.71 6.57
C GLU A 81 -2.69 -8.08 5.40
N ILE A 82 -2.61 -9.31 4.87
CA ILE A 82 -3.50 -9.80 3.82
C ILE A 82 -4.97 -9.72 4.28
N SER A 83 -5.26 -10.26 5.47
CA SER A 83 -6.60 -10.20 6.06
C SER A 83 -7.04 -8.77 6.38
N CYS A 84 -6.12 -7.93 6.87
CA CYS A 84 -6.42 -6.55 7.20
C CYS A 84 -6.67 -5.71 5.93
N HIS A 85 -5.83 -5.79 4.90
CA HIS A 85 -6.05 -5.09 3.63
C HIS A 85 -7.36 -5.53 2.97
N GLY A 86 -7.62 -6.85 2.94
CA GLY A 86 -8.89 -7.38 2.43
C GLY A 86 -10.10 -6.85 3.19
N ARG A 87 -10.05 -6.84 4.54
CA ARG A 87 -11.14 -6.30 5.37
C ARG A 87 -11.29 -4.79 5.22
N GLY A 88 -10.19 -4.06 5.19
CA GLY A 88 -10.17 -2.60 5.09
C GLY A 88 -10.74 -2.14 3.75
N ALA A 89 -10.35 -2.79 2.65
CA ALA A 89 -10.90 -2.49 1.34
C ALA A 89 -12.42 -2.74 1.32
N PHE A 90 -12.85 -3.92 1.80
CA PHE A 90 -14.28 -4.22 1.94
C PHE A 90 -15.02 -3.26 2.88
N TYR A 91 -14.35 -2.69 3.88
CA TYR A 91 -14.94 -1.67 4.73
C TYR A 91 -15.26 -0.40 3.92
N LEU A 92 -14.31 0.07 3.13
CA LEU A 92 -14.43 1.27 2.29
C LEU A 92 -15.49 1.10 1.19
N ASP A 93 -15.53 -0.06 0.52
CA ASP A 93 -16.56 -0.37 -0.47
C ASP A 93 -16.89 -1.89 -0.48
N LYS A 94 -18.17 -2.22 -0.31
CA LYS A 94 -18.67 -3.61 -0.23
C LYS A 94 -18.63 -4.34 -1.57
N SER A 95 -18.48 -3.64 -2.69
CA SER A 95 -18.38 -4.21 -4.03
C SER A 95 -16.99 -4.78 -4.34
N ILE A 96 -15.96 -4.41 -3.56
CA ILE A 96 -14.57 -4.83 -3.79
C ILE A 96 -14.44 -6.35 -3.64
N ARG A 97 -13.76 -6.97 -4.62
CA ARG A 97 -13.43 -8.40 -4.63
C ARG A 97 -11.93 -8.65 -4.87
N THR A 98 -11.21 -7.67 -5.40
CA THR A 98 -9.76 -7.75 -5.60
C THR A 98 -9.08 -6.52 -5.01
N VAL A 99 -8.04 -6.72 -4.19
CA VAL A 99 -7.17 -5.66 -3.70
C VAL A 99 -5.81 -5.81 -4.36
N ILE A 100 -5.31 -4.74 -4.97
CA ILE A 100 -3.93 -4.60 -5.41
C ILE A 100 -3.25 -3.74 -4.37
N ASP A 101 -2.32 -4.31 -3.61
CA ASP A 101 -1.55 -3.59 -2.60
C ASP A 101 -0.11 -3.45 -3.07
N ILE A 102 0.37 -2.23 -3.29
CA ILE A 102 1.79 -2.00 -3.64
C ILE A 102 2.44 -1.19 -2.52
N GLY A 103 3.19 -1.93 -1.70
CA GLY A 103 3.94 -1.41 -0.58
C GLY A 103 5.34 -0.93 -0.97
N GLY A 104 6.15 -0.65 0.06
CA GLY A 104 7.53 -0.24 -0.13
C GLY A 104 8.45 -1.38 -0.56
N GLN A 105 8.29 -2.58 0.01
CA GLN A 105 9.19 -3.71 -0.25
C GLN A 105 8.52 -4.91 -0.93
N ASP A 106 7.19 -4.93 -0.94
CA ASP A 106 6.42 -6.02 -1.52
C ASP A 106 5.21 -5.47 -2.29
N SER A 107 4.58 -6.36 -3.04
CA SER A 107 3.29 -6.12 -3.71
C SER A 107 2.41 -7.36 -3.58
N LYS A 108 1.10 -7.17 -3.48
CA LYS A 108 0.13 -8.22 -3.21
C LYS A 108 -1.11 -8.06 -4.08
N ILE A 109 -1.67 -9.18 -4.51
CA ILE A 109 -3.00 -9.26 -5.07
C ILE A 109 -3.81 -10.15 -4.13
N ILE A 110 -4.94 -9.64 -3.65
CA ILE A 110 -5.76 -10.30 -2.63
C ILE A 110 -7.17 -10.44 -3.16
N LYS A 111 -7.67 -11.68 -3.24
CA LYS A 111 -9.08 -11.95 -3.53
C LYS A 111 -9.85 -12.05 -2.24
N ILE A 112 -11.02 -11.40 -2.19
CA ILE A 112 -11.93 -11.45 -1.06
C ILE A 112 -13.35 -11.84 -1.50
N ASN A 113 -14.08 -12.49 -0.61
CA ASN A 113 -15.49 -12.83 -0.81
C ASN A 113 -16.43 -11.67 -0.42
N GLU A 114 -17.73 -11.91 -0.56
CA GLU A 114 -18.79 -10.93 -0.25
C GLU A 114 -18.90 -10.54 1.24
N LYS A 115 -18.17 -11.24 2.11
CA LYS A 115 -18.06 -10.96 3.54
C LYS A 115 -16.73 -10.30 3.89
N GLY A 116 -15.91 -9.93 2.90
CA GLY A 116 -14.57 -9.37 3.07
C GLY A 116 -13.58 -10.34 3.72
N GLN A 117 -13.75 -11.64 3.50
CA GLN A 117 -12.79 -12.67 3.94
C GLN A 117 -11.89 -13.03 2.75
N VAL A 118 -10.60 -13.23 3.02
CA VAL A 118 -9.61 -13.62 2.01
C VAL A 118 -9.94 -15.01 1.47
N LEU A 119 -10.05 -15.11 0.15
CA LEU A 119 -10.21 -16.38 -0.57
C LEU A 119 -8.85 -16.93 -1.01
N ASP A 120 -8.03 -16.06 -1.58
CA ASP A 120 -6.70 -16.40 -2.09
C ASP A 120 -5.86 -15.13 -2.22
N PHE A 121 -4.53 -15.27 -2.27
CA PHE A 121 -3.62 -14.15 -2.47
C PHE A 121 -2.33 -14.58 -3.15
N LEU A 122 -1.73 -13.67 -3.91
CA LEU A 122 -0.36 -13.77 -4.38
C LEU A 122 0.43 -12.57 -3.90
N MET A 123 1.70 -12.78 -3.57
CA MET A 123 2.61 -11.74 -3.11
C MET A 123 3.97 -11.88 -3.80
N ASN A 124 4.57 -10.75 -4.13
CA ASN A 124 5.98 -10.63 -4.45
C ASN A 124 6.69 -9.88 -3.33
N ASP A 125 7.49 -10.60 -2.55
CA ASP A 125 8.25 -10.11 -1.38
C ASP A 125 9.77 -10.31 -1.53
N LYS A 126 10.21 -11.07 -2.53
CA LYS A 126 11.65 -11.37 -2.76
C LYS A 126 12.33 -10.41 -3.72
N CYS A 127 11.56 -9.64 -4.48
CA CYS A 127 12.08 -8.78 -5.53
C CYS A 127 11.53 -7.37 -5.39
N ALA A 128 12.42 -6.37 -5.44
CA ALA A 128 12.03 -4.97 -5.44
C ALA A 128 11.27 -4.57 -6.73
N ALA A 129 11.43 -5.31 -7.82
CA ALA A 129 10.68 -5.08 -9.05
C ALA A 129 9.17 -5.12 -8.78
N GLY A 130 8.45 -4.09 -9.20
CA GLY A 130 7.01 -3.98 -8.97
C GLY A 130 6.63 -3.42 -7.59
N THR A 131 7.56 -2.85 -6.83
CA THR A 131 7.30 -2.26 -5.51
C THR A 131 7.73 -0.80 -5.43
N GLY A 132 7.35 -0.11 -4.36
CA GLY A 132 7.80 1.27 -4.11
C GLY A 132 9.32 1.40 -4.02
N ARG A 133 10.05 0.36 -3.61
CA ARG A 133 11.52 0.38 -3.55
C ARG A 133 12.14 0.47 -4.94
N PHE A 134 11.57 -0.20 -5.94
CA PHE A 134 12.01 -0.02 -7.33
C PHE A 134 11.82 1.43 -7.75
N LEU A 135 10.61 1.98 -7.56
CA LEU A 135 10.32 3.36 -7.93
C LEU A 135 11.23 4.37 -7.21
N GLN A 136 11.52 4.16 -5.93
CA GLN A 136 12.43 5.02 -5.17
C GLN A 136 13.86 5.03 -5.74
N VAL A 137 14.41 3.85 -6.10
CA VAL A 137 15.75 3.78 -6.68
C VAL A 137 15.78 4.50 -8.03
N MET A 138 14.74 4.33 -8.85
CA MET A 138 14.68 4.98 -10.16
C MET A 138 14.46 6.49 -10.06
N ALA A 139 13.63 6.94 -9.11
CA ALA A 139 13.43 8.36 -8.82
C ALA A 139 14.76 9.03 -8.43
N ASN A 140 15.55 8.36 -7.57
CA ASN A 140 16.88 8.85 -7.19
C ASN A 140 17.83 8.93 -8.39
N ALA A 141 17.84 7.92 -9.27
CA ALA A 141 18.64 7.94 -10.50
C ALA A 141 18.22 9.07 -11.48
N LEU A 142 16.94 9.44 -11.46
CA LEU A 142 16.40 10.58 -12.21
C LEU A 142 16.57 11.92 -11.47
N GLU A 143 17.11 11.93 -10.25
CA GLU A 143 17.23 13.09 -9.37
C GLU A 143 15.90 13.82 -9.12
N VAL A 144 14.83 13.06 -8.85
CA VAL A 144 13.49 13.57 -8.52
C VAL A 144 12.92 12.86 -7.30
N ASP A 145 11.89 13.43 -6.68
CA ASP A 145 11.19 12.73 -5.62
C ASP A 145 10.27 11.64 -6.20
N VAL A 146 10.12 10.53 -5.48
CA VAL A 146 9.27 9.39 -5.91
C VAL A 146 7.80 9.81 -6.10
N SER A 147 7.33 10.80 -5.35
CA SER A 147 5.98 11.35 -5.47
C SER A 147 5.78 12.16 -6.76
N GLU A 148 6.86 12.64 -7.37
CA GLU A 148 6.82 13.44 -8.61
C GLU A 148 6.81 12.56 -9.86
N LEU A 149 7.25 11.29 -9.78
CA LEU A 149 7.36 10.38 -10.93
C LEU A 149 6.09 10.32 -11.78
N SER A 150 4.92 10.24 -11.14
CA SER A 150 3.64 10.15 -11.83
C SER A 150 3.32 11.42 -12.63
N ASN A 151 3.62 12.59 -12.07
CA ASN A 151 3.36 13.88 -12.71
C ASN A 151 4.41 14.16 -13.79
N LEU A 152 5.67 13.83 -13.51
CA LEU A 152 6.78 13.93 -14.46
C LEU A 152 6.49 13.10 -15.72
N ALA A 153 5.94 11.91 -15.57
CA ALA A 153 5.61 11.01 -16.68
C ALA A 153 4.33 11.39 -17.45
N ARG A 154 3.50 12.29 -16.93
CA ARG A 154 2.17 12.56 -17.50
C ARG A 154 2.30 13.21 -18.88
N GLY A 155 1.61 12.64 -19.87
CA GLY A 155 1.59 13.15 -21.25
C GLY A 155 2.83 12.81 -22.10
N SER A 156 3.80 12.08 -21.55
CA SER A 156 4.97 11.63 -22.30
C SER A 156 4.72 10.29 -23.01
N GLN A 157 5.58 9.95 -23.96
CA GLN A 157 5.64 8.60 -24.52
C GLN A 157 6.59 7.74 -23.68
N ALA A 158 6.18 6.53 -23.33
CA ALA A 158 7.00 5.63 -22.54
C ALA A 158 8.29 5.24 -23.29
N ALA A 159 9.44 5.51 -22.65
CA ALA A 159 10.71 4.93 -23.06
C ALA A 159 10.68 3.41 -22.86
N LYS A 160 11.40 2.69 -23.72
CA LYS A 160 11.53 1.24 -23.58
C LYS A 160 12.55 0.94 -22.47
N ILE A 161 12.08 0.28 -21.42
CA ILE A 161 12.93 -0.26 -20.35
C ILE A 161 13.03 -1.78 -20.55
N SER A 162 14.24 -2.29 -20.72
CA SER A 162 14.49 -3.70 -21.01
C SER A 162 14.68 -4.53 -19.73
N SER A 163 15.19 -3.91 -18.67
CA SER A 163 15.55 -4.60 -17.42
C SER A 163 14.57 -4.30 -16.29
N MET A 164 14.11 -5.36 -15.61
CA MET A 164 13.29 -5.25 -14.40
C MET A 164 14.09 -5.46 -13.11
N CYS A 165 15.27 -6.05 -13.19
CA CYS A 165 16.18 -6.15 -12.05
C CYS A 165 16.57 -4.73 -11.65
N THR A 166 16.24 -4.30 -10.43
CA THR A 166 16.45 -2.91 -9.98
C THR A 166 17.87 -2.42 -10.24
N VAL A 167 18.89 -3.26 -10.02
CA VAL A 167 20.30 -2.89 -10.24
C VAL A 167 20.60 -2.62 -11.72
N PHE A 168 20.08 -3.46 -12.62
CA PHE A 168 20.30 -3.28 -14.06
C PHE A 168 19.41 -2.19 -14.64
N ALA A 169 18.19 -2.05 -14.14
CA ALA A 169 17.27 -0.98 -14.51
C ALA A 169 17.86 0.40 -14.14
N GLU A 170 18.50 0.53 -12.98
CA GLU A 170 19.18 1.76 -12.57
C GLU A 170 20.31 2.12 -13.55
N SER A 171 21.12 1.13 -13.93
CA SER A 171 22.19 1.32 -14.92
C SER A 171 21.62 1.75 -16.29
N GLU A 172 20.53 1.10 -16.73
CA GLU A 172 19.82 1.44 -17.97
C GLU A 172 19.25 2.86 -17.94
N VAL A 173 18.66 3.28 -16.81
CA VAL A 173 18.18 4.66 -16.62
C VAL A 173 19.32 5.67 -16.76
N VAL A 174 20.47 5.42 -16.13
CA VAL A 174 21.65 6.30 -16.25
C VAL A 174 22.14 6.37 -17.70
N SER A 175 22.15 5.26 -18.43
CA SER A 175 22.49 5.25 -19.86
C SER A 175 21.51 6.09 -20.69
N LEU A 176 20.20 5.92 -20.50
CA LEU A 176 19.18 6.68 -21.22
C LEU A 176 19.30 8.19 -20.97
N ILE A 177 19.64 8.60 -19.74
CA ILE A 177 19.93 10.01 -19.41
C ILE A 177 21.15 10.49 -20.20
N GLY A 178 22.24 9.70 -20.22
CA GLY A 178 23.46 10.04 -20.96
C GLY A 178 23.26 10.13 -22.48
N GLU A 179 22.29 9.39 -23.01
CA GLU A 179 21.85 9.44 -24.41
C GLU A 179 20.92 10.62 -24.72
N GLY A 180 20.53 11.39 -23.70
CA GLY A 180 19.64 12.55 -23.84
C GLY A 180 18.15 12.20 -23.93
N THR A 181 17.75 10.99 -23.50
CA THR A 181 16.33 10.62 -23.40
C THR A 181 15.65 11.47 -22.34
N ASP A 182 14.47 12.01 -22.67
CA ASP A 182 13.74 12.88 -21.75
C ASP A 182 13.31 12.14 -20.47
N LYS A 183 13.52 12.79 -19.30
CA LYS A 183 13.21 12.20 -17.98
C LYS A 183 11.73 11.81 -17.87
N SER A 184 10.80 12.55 -18.48
CA SER A 184 9.36 12.20 -18.50
C SER A 184 9.10 10.88 -19.23
N SER A 185 9.83 10.63 -20.31
CA SER A 185 9.69 9.40 -21.11
C SER A 185 10.25 8.20 -20.34
N ILE A 186 11.39 8.38 -19.65
CA ILE A 186 11.97 7.36 -18.76
C ILE A 186 11.02 7.05 -17.61
N ALA A 187 10.51 8.06 -16.90
CA ALA A 187 9.57 7.90 -15.79
C ALA A 187 8.31 7.12 -16.21
N HIS A 188 7.75 7.42 -17.39
CA HIS A 188 6.62 6.67 -17.92
C HIS A 188 7.00 5.21 -18.23
N GLY A 189 8.16 4.96 -18.85
CA GLY A 189 8.67 3.60 -19.08
C GLY A 189 8.80 2.78 -17.80
N LEU A 190 9.24 3.40 -16.71
CA LEU A 190 9.38 2.78 -15.38
C LEU A 190 8.02 2.46 -14.74
N LEU A 191 7.04 3.35 -14.83
CA LEU A 191 5.68 3.10 -14.33
C LEU A 191 5.01 1.98 -15.13
N ASN A 192 5.18 1.96 -16.46
CA ASN A 192 4.72 0.85 -17.31
C ASN A 192 5.36 -0.49 -16.92
N SER A 193 6.65 -0.47 -16.60
CA SER A 193 7.41 -1.65 -16.16
C SER A 193 6.87 -2.22 -14.84
N VAL A 194 6.54 -1.35 -13.88
CA VAL A 194 5.87 -1.75 -12.63
C VAL A 194 4.47 -2.29 -12.92
N ALA A 195 3.68 -1.60 -13.74
CA ALA A 195 2.32 -2.01 -14.08
C ALA A 195 2.28 -3.41 -14.73
N GLU A 196 3.21 -3.72 -15.64
CA GLU A 196 3.32 -5.03 -16.27
C GLU A 196 3.54 -6.16 -15.24
N LYS A 197 4.35 -5.93 -14.20
CA LYS A 197 4.55 -6.94 -13.15
C LYS A 197 3.33 -7.15 -12.30
N ILE A 198 2.64 -6.08 -11.93
CA ILE A 198 1.41 -6.16 -11.15
C ILE A 198 0.30 -6.81 -11.98
N TYR A 199 0.19 -6.45 -13.26
CA TYR A 199 -0.74 -7.08 -14.19
C TYR A 199 -0.48 -8.58 -14.33
N ALA A 200 0.77 -9.01 -14.50
CA ALA A 200 1.12 -10.43 -14.57
C ALA A 200 0.79 -11.17 -13.26
N LEU A 201 1.04 -10.56 -12.10
CA LEU A 201 0.69 -11.14 -10.80
C LEU A 201 -0.83 -11.26 -10.63
N ALA A 202 -1.57 -10.21 -11.02
CA ALA A 202 -3.02 -10.16 -10.97
C ALA A 202 -3.66 -11.19 -11.90
N GLY A 203 -3.13 -11.35 -13.12
CA GLY A 203 -3.59 -12.34 -14.08
C GLY A 203 -3.43 -13.78 -13.61
N ARG A 204 -2.38 -14.08 -12.84
CA ARG A 204 -2.14 -15.42 -12.27
C ARG A 204 -3.14 -15.80 -11.19
N LEU A 205 -3.48 -14.86 -10.31
CA LEU A 205 -4.52 -15.08 -9.28
C LEU A 205 -5.92 -15.05 -9.91
N GLY A 206 -6.08 -14.26 -10.98
CA GLY A 206 -7.36 -13.86 -11.56
C GLY A 206 -7.89 -12.59 -10.88
N VAL A 207 -8.54 -11.72 -11.65
CA VAL A 207 -9.13 -10.49 -11.12
C VAL A 207 -10.65 -10.59 -11.19
N GLU A 208 -11.30 -10.40 -10.06
CA GLU A 208 -12.75 -10.53 -9.90
C GLU A 208 -13.35 -9.24 -9.33
N GLY A 209 -14.61 -8.99 -9.70
CA GLY A 209 -15.41 -7.86 -9.21
C GLY A 209 -14.73 -6.50 -9.38
N GLN A 210 -15.01 -5.62 -8.41
CA GLN A 210 -14.41 -4.30 -8.30
C GLN A 210 -13.00 -4.42 -7.71
N VAL A 211 -12.06 -3.66 -8.29
CA VAL A 211 -10.65 -3.63 -7.87
C VAL A 211 -10.40 -2.40 -7.02
N TYR A 212 -9.62 -2.55 -5.95
CA TYR A 212 -9.15 -1.46 -5.11
C TYR A 212 -7.62 -1.42 -5.05
N PHE A 213 -7.03 -0.24 -5.18
CA PHE A 213 -5.58 -0.03 -5.11
C PHE A 213 -5.17 0.57 -3.77
N SER A 214 -4.45 -0.21 -2.95
CA SER A 214 -3.91 0.19 -1.65
C SER A 214 -2.39 0.29 -1.64
N GLY A 215 -1.86 0.74 -0.50
CA GLY A 215 -0.42 0.83 -0.25
C GLY A 215 0.15 2.19 -0.62
N GLY A 216 1.43 2.41 -0.37
CA GLY A 216 2.07 3.72 -0.57
C GLY A 216 2.06 4.19 -2.03
N VAL A 217 2.16 3.24 -2.96
CA VAL A 217 2.25 3.53 -4.40
C VAL A 217 0.88 3.84 -5.01
N SER A 218 -0.23 3.61 -4.28
CA SER A 218 -1.59 4.00 -4.71
C SER A 218 -1.76 5.50 -4.99
N LYS A 219 -0.83 6.33 -4.53
CA LYS A 219 -0.75 7.77 -4.85
C LYS A 219 -0.33 8.07 -6.29
N SER A 220 0.25 7.11 -7.02
CA SER A 220 0.60 7.31 -8.42
C SER A 220 -0.63 7.15 -9.30
N GLU A 221 -1.21 8.28 -9.69
CA GLU A 221 -2.38 8.32 -10.58
C GLU A 221 -2.10 7.68 -11.93
N LEU A 222 -0.94 7.96 -12.55
CA LEU A 222 -0.59 7.41 -13.85
C LEU A 222 -0.38 5.89 -13.77
N LEU A 223 0.21 5.38 -12.69
CA LEU A 223 0.32 3.93 -12.52
C LEU A 223 -1.06 3.27 -12.41
N ARG A 224 -2.00 3.90 -11.68
CA ARG A 224 -3.39 3.44 -11.60
C ARG A 224 -4.03 3.43 -12.99
N GLU A 225 -3.92 4.53 -13.74
CA GLU A 225 -4.45 4.64 -15.11
C GLU A 225 -3.90 3.53 -16.03
N ILE A 226 -2.59 3.30 -16.01
CA ILE A 226 -1.96 2.21 -16.78
C ILE A 226 -2.50 0.83 -16.36
N LEU A 227 -2.69 0.60 -15.06
CA LEU A 227 -3.27 -0.65 -14.56
C LEU A 227 -4.73 -0.81 -14.99
N GLU A 228 -5.53 0.26 -15.00
CA GLU A 228 -6.92 0.25 -15.47
C GLU A 228 -7.00 -0.15 -16.94
N GLU A 229 -6.14 0.43 -17.79
CA GLU A 229 -6.05 0.09 -19.20
C GLU A 229 -5.69 -1.39 -19.42
N LYS A 230 -4.68 -1.89 -18.70
CA LYS A 230 -4.24 -3.29 -18.80
C LYS A 230 -5.29 -4.28 -18.31
N LEU A 231 -5.93 -3.97 -17.18
CA LEU A 231 -6.96 -4.83 -16.58
C LEU A 231 -8.33 -4.68 -17.25
N LYS A 232 -8.52 -3.64 -18.07
CA LYS A 232 -9.82 -3.26 -18.66
C LYS A 232 -10.90 -3.11 -17.59
N LYS A 233 -10.54 -2.52 -16.47
CA LYS A 233 -11.37 -2.37 -15.27
C LYS A 233 -11.05 -1.06 -14.59
N GLU A 234 -12.08 -0.40 -14.06
CA GLU A 234 -11.89 0.70 -13.11
C GLU A 234 -11.22 0.18 -11.83
N ILE A 235 -10.29 0.97 -11.31
CA ILE A 235 -9.57 0.70 -10.07
C ILE A 235 -9.88 1.83 -9.09
N LEU A 236 -10.62 1.47 -8.04
CA LEU A 236 -10.96 2.40 -6.97
C LEU A 236 -9.72 2.67 -6.11
N HIS A 237 -9.63 3.90 -5.63
CA HIS A 237 -8.68 4.34 -4.63
C HIS A 237 -9.29 5.57 -3.93
N SER A 238 -8.79 5.88 -2.74
CA SER A 238 -9.15 7.08 -1.99
C SER A 238 -7.93 7.66 -1.26
N GLN A 239 -8.14 8.78 -0.55
CA GLN A 239 -7.14 9.34 0.36
C GLN A 239 -6.74 8.35 1.48
N ASP A 240 -7.61 7.37 1.78
CA ASP A 240 -7.38 6.36 2.82
C ASP A 240 -6.63 5.12 2.31
N SER A 241 -6.24 5.07 1.03
CA SER A 241 -5.62 3.89 0.40
C SER A 241 -4.34 3.41 1.08
N GLN A 242 -3.60 4.32 1.71
CA GLN A 242 -2.43 3.95 2.50
C GLN A 242 -2.77 3.39 3.88
N TYR A 243 -3.98 3.66 4.40
CA TYR A 243 -4.43 3.26 5.73
C TYR A 243 -5.24 1.96 5.74
N VAL A 244 -5.52 1.37 4.57
CA VAL A 244 -6.40 0.19 4.42
C VAL A 244 -6.04 -0.96 5.36
N GLY A 245 -4.75 -1.27 5.54
CA GLY A 245 -4.29 -2.26 6.50
C GLY A 245 -4.66 -1.91 7.95
N ALA A 246 -4.42 -0.67 8.38
CA ALA A 246 -4.78 -0.21 9.72
C ALA A 246 -6.31 -0.19 9.93
N ILE A 247 -7.06 0.31 8.94
CA ILE A 247 -8.54 0.32 8.93
C ILE A 247 -9.09 -1.10 9.09
N GLY A 248 -8.58 -2.04 8.31
CA GLY A 248 -8.98 -3.44 8.42
C GLY A 248 -8.65 -4.05 9.77
N GLY A 249 -7.49 -3.71 10.35
CA GLY A 249 -7.12 -4.10 11.70
C GLY A 249 -8.12 -3.58 12.74
N ALA A 250 -8.47 -2.30 12.69
CA ALA A 250 -9.46 -1.69 13.59
C ALA A 250 -10.82 -2.39 13.45
N VAL A 251 -11.34 -2.53 12.22
CA VAL A 251 -12.64 -3.17 11.96
C VAL A 251 -12.67 -4.64 12.40
N LEU A 252 -11.58 -5.40 12.27
CA LEU A 252 -11.48 -6.77 12.79
C LEU A 252 -11.38 -6.81 14.31
N GLY A 253 -10.77 -5.80 14.93
CA GLY A 253 -10.60 -5.70 16.37
C GLY A 253 -11.92 -5.44 17.11
N TYR A 254 -12.85 -4.71 16.48
CA TYR A 254 -14.16 -4.40 17.05
C TYR A 254 -15.11 -5.59 17.15
N LYS A 255 -14.88 -6.63 16.32
CA LYS A 255 -15.65 -7.87 16.33
C LYS A 255 -15.21 -8.81 17.44
#